data_AF-A0AAE1ULB8-F1
#
_entry.id   AF-A0AAE1ULB8-F1
#
_cell.length_a   1.000
_cell.length_b   1.000
_cell.length_c   1.000
_cell.angle_alpha   90.00
_cell.angle_beta   90.00
_cell.angle_gamma   90.00
#
_symmetry.space_group_name_H-M   'P 1'
#
loop_
_entity.id
_entity.type
_entity.pdbx_description
1 polymer ?
#
loop_
_entity_poly.entity_id
_entity_poly.type
_entity_poly.pdbx_seq_one_letter_code
_entity_poly.pdbx_strand_id
1 'polypeptide(L)'
;MDASERLQSFLAKLPLWKRRLEANIYANFPMLEEVLVKDRDKSDKALPPSLKPELCKYLDTLKNSFNGYFCTGNLKVETWIRNPFPANIDCISDEDFAKDELIDLRT
;
A
#
# COMPACT_ATOMS: atom_id res chain seq x y z
N MET A 1 7.34 -6.10 -14.41
CA MET A 1 7.66 -5.19 -13.30
C MET A 1 7.91 -6.04 -12.07
N ASP A 2 9.17 -6.13 -11.65
CA ASP A 2 9.55 -6.90 -10.46
C ASP A 2 9.16 -6.15 -9.16
N ALA A 3 9.27 -6.82 -8.02
CA ALA A 3 8.89 -6.23 -6.74
C ALA A 3 9.79 -5.04 -6.34
N SER A 4 11.06 -5.07 -6.73
CA SER A 4 12.00 -3.97 -6.52
C SER A 4 11.57 -2.73 -7.30
N GLU A 5 11.26 -2.86 -8.58
CA GLU A 5 10.77 -1.79 -9.45
C GLU A 5 9.45 -1.20 -8.94
N ARG A 6 8.53 -2.06 -8.48
CA ARG A 6 7.26 -1.63 -7.87
C ARG A 6 7.51 -0.80 -6.60
N LEU A 7 8.38 -1.29 -5.73
CA LEU A 7 8.75 -0.58 -4.50
C LEU A 7 9.40 0.77 -4.81
N GLN A 8 10.40 0.81 -5.68
CA GLN A 8 11.07 2.05 -6.06
C GLN A 8 10.11 3.05 -6.70
N SER A 9 9.22 2.57 -7.58
CA SER A 9 8.18 3.40 -8.19
C SER A 9 7.22 3.97 -7.14
N PHE A 10 6.87 3.19 -6.11
CA PHE A 10 6.02 3.67 -5.01
C PHE A 10 6.75 4.70 -4.15
N LEU A 11 7.98 4.42 -3.73
CA LEU A 11 8.81 5.35 -2.93
C LEU A 11 9.04 6.69 -3.65
N ALA A 12 9.18 6.67 -4.98
CA ALA A 12 9.31 7.87 -5.79
C ALA A 12 8.02 8.72 -5.83
N LYS A 13 6.84 8.13 -5.61
CA LYS A 13 5.56 8.85 -5.56
C LYS A 13 5.38 9.62 -4.26
N LEU A 14 5.93 9.14 -3.13
CA LEU A 14 5.71 9.77 -1.81
C LEU A 14 6.16 11.25 -1.74
N PRO A 15 7.36 11.64 -2.24
CA PRO A 15 7.75 13.05 -2.29
C PRO A 15 6.85 13.90 -3.21
N LEU A 16 6.32 13.32 -4.29
CA LEU A 16 5.35 14.00 -5.16
C LEU A 16 4.03 14.23 -4.42
N TRP A 17 3.55 13.23 -3.70
CA TRP A 17 2.31 13.31 -2.92
C TRP A 17 2.42 14.33 -1.78
N LYS A 18 3.58 14.40 -1.12
CA LYS A 18 3.87 15.42 -0.10
C LYS A 18 3.78 16.84 -0.67
N ARG A 19 4.48 17.12 -1.78
CA ARG A 19 4.40 18.44 -2.46
C ARG A 19 2.99 18.82 -2.88
N ARG A 20 2.20 17.84 -3.34
CA ARG A 20 0.78 18.04 -3.68
C ARG A 20 -0.03 18.41 -2.43
N LEU A 21 0.19 17.71 -1.32
CA LEU A 21 -0.50 17.98 -0.04
C LEU A 21 -0.15 19.37 0.51
N GLU A 22 1.10 19.80 0.38
CA GLU A 22 1.55 21.17 0.73
C GLU A 22 0.79 22.23 -0.07
N ALA A 23 0.57 21.96 -1.37
CA ALA A 23 -0.18 22.80 -2.30
C ALA A 23 -1.72 22.64 -2.23
N ASN A 24 -2.26 21.93 -1.23
CA ASN A 24 -3.70 21.63 -1.09
C ASN A 24 -4.30 20.83 -2.27
N ILE A 25 -3.50 19.96 -2.90
CA ILE A 25 -3.92 19.07 -3.99
C ILE A 25 -4.07 17.65 -3.42
N TYR A 26 -5.30 17.15 -3.33
CA TYR A 26 -5.62 15.88 -2.67
C TYR A 26 -5.94 14.72 -3.61
N ALA A 27 -5.67 14.85 -4.92
CA ALA A 27 -6.00 13.84 -5.92
C ALA A 27 -5.40 12.43 -5.65
N ASN A 28 -4.37 12.31 -4.80
CA ASN A 28 -3.82 11.00 -4.39
C ASN A 28 -4.47 10.42 -3.12
N PHE A 29 -5.40 11.16 -2.50
CA PHE A 29 -6.10 10.83 -1.26
C PHE A 29 -7.61 11.06 -1.46
N PRO A 30 -8.31 10.23 -2.28
CA PRO A 30 -9.70 10.49 -2.66
C PRO A 30 -10.65 10.58 -1.46
N MET A 31 -10.45 9.74 -0.46
CA MET A 31 -11.24 9.76 0.77
C MET A 31 -11.02 11.05 1.58
N LEU A 32 -9.78 11.56 1.64
CA LEU A 32 -9.49 12.82 2.31
C LEU A 32 -10.12 13.99 1.55
N GLU A 33 -10.04 13.98 0.22
CA GLU A 33 -10.68 14.97 -0.64
C GLU A 33 -12.20 14.99 -0.45
N GLU A 34 -12.83 13.82 -0.38
CA GLU A 34 -14.26 13.68 -0.14
C GLU A 34 -14.68 14.25 1.22
N VAL A 35 -13.96 13.93 2.29
CA VAL A 35 -14.24 14.49 3.64
C VAL A 35 -14.11 16.01 3.65
N LEU A 36 -13.06 16.56 3.02
CA LEU A 36 -12.86 18.01 2.95
C LEU A 36 -13.94 18.73 2.13
N VAL A 37 -14.51 18.07 1.12
CA VAL A 37 -15.61 18.61 0.30
C VAL A 37 -16.96 18.50 1.02
N LYS A 38 -17.16 17.49 1.87
CA LYS A 38 -18.39 17.29 2.64
C LYS A 38 -18.51 18.21 3.86
N ASP A 39 -17.39 18.44 4.56
CA ASP A 39 -17.40 19.18 5.84
C ASP A 39 -17.28 20.71 5.70
N ARG A 40 -16.90 21.23 4.52
CA ARG A 40 -16.70 22.67 4.35
C ARG A 40 -17.41 23.20 3.12
N ASP A 41 -17.97 24.40 3.28
CA ASP A 41 -18.40 25.22 2.16
C ASP A 41 -17.27 25.30 1.13
N LYS A 42 -17.61 25.18 -0.15
CA LYS A 42 -16.68 24.95 -1.27
C LYS A 42 -15.54 25.98 -1.40
N SER A 43 -15.53 27.03 -0.60
CA SER A 43 -14.59 28.15 -0.62
C SER A 43 -13.23 27.84 0.03
N ASP A 44 -13.15 26.92 0.99
CA ASP A 44 -11.86 26.61 1.66
C ASP A 44 -11.61 25.11 1.84
N LYS A 45 -11.03 24.49 0.80
CA LYS A 45 -10.61 23.08 0.79
C LYS A 45 -9.25 22.87 1.51
N ALA A 46 -8.73 23.83 2.27
CA ALA A 46 -7.46 23.67 2.95
C ALA A 46 -7.56 22.74 4.17
N LEU A 47 -6.59 21.84 4.34
CA LEU A 47 -6.43 21.10 5.58
C LEU A 47 -6.24 22.06 6.77
N PRO A 48 -6.66 21.67 7.99
CA PRO A 48 -6.33 22.42 9.19
C PRO A 48 -4.80 22.62 9.28
N PRO A 49 -4.33 23.80 9.72
CA PRO A 49 -2.89 24.09 9.81
C PRO A 49 -2.09 23.10 10.66
N SER A 50 -2.74 22.46 11.64
CA SER A 50 -2.15 21.41 12.48
C SER A 50 -2.04 20.06 11.80
N LEU A 51 -2.95 19.72 10.87
CA LEU A 51 -3.04 18.39 10.27
C LEU A 51 -2.12 18.24 9.06
N LYS A 52 -1.95 19.30 8.27
CA LYS A 52 -1.05 19.30 7.11
C LYS A 52 0.39 18.86 7.43
N PRO A 53 1.09 19.44 8.43
CA PRO A 53 2.46 19.04 8.76
C PRO A 53 2.54 17.58 9.24
N GLU A 54 1.52 17.09 9.96
CA GLU A 54 1.46 15.69 10.41
C GLU A 54 1.33 14.71 9.23
N LEU A 55 0.47 15.01 8.24
CA LEU A 55 0.36 14.18 7.03
C LEU A 55 1.65 14.20 6.21
N CYS A 56 2.30 15.36 6.08
CA CYS A 56 3.61 15.46 5.43
C CYS A 56 4.67 14.61 6.14
N LYS A 57 4.74 14.69 7.47
CA LYS A 57 5.64 13.88 8.30
C LYS A 57 5.35 12.39 8.18
N TYR A 58 4.07 12.01 8.08
CA TYR A 58 3.67 10.62 7.88
C TYR A 58 4.17 10.08 6.54
N LEU A 59 4.11 10.86 5.46
CA LEU A 59 4.65 10.44 4.15
C LEU A 59 6.17 10.24 4.18
N ASP A 60 6.91 11.10 4.90
CA ASP A 60 8.35 10.93 5.10
C ASP A 60 8.64 9.67 5.92
N THR A 61 7.88 9.46 7.00
CA THR A 61 8.00 8.28 7.87
C THR A 61 7.71 7.01 7.08
N LEU A 62 6.65 7.00 6.27
CA LEU A 62 6.28 5.88 5.42
C LEU A 62 7.41 5.52 4.45
N LYS A 63 8.00 6.53 3.79
CA LYS A 63 9.14 6.32 2.89
C LYS A 63 10.32 5.66 3.63
N ASN A 64 10.65 6.15 4.82
CA ASN A 64 11.75 5.62 5.63
C ASN A 64 11.47 4.19 6.13
N SER A 65 10.24 3.93 6.59
CA SER A 65 9.82 2.61 7.04
C SER A 65 9.93 1.58 5.91
N PHE A 66 9.50 1.91 4.70
CA PHE A 66 9.63 1.00 3.56
C PHE A 66 11.10 0.71 3.20
N ASN A 67 11.99 1.70 3.32
CA ASN A 67 13.43 1.47 3.16
C ASN A 67 14.02 0.56 4.25
N GLY A 68 13.42 0.56 5.46
CA GLY A 68 13.85 -0.30 6.58
C GLY A 68 13.29 -1.72 6.51
N TYR A 69 12.02 -1.89 6.11
CA TYR A 69 11.37 -3.19 6.03
C TYR A 69 11.82 -4.03 4.84
N PHE A 70 12.14 -3.38 3.70
CA PHE A 70 12.48 -4.08 2.48
C PHE A 70 13.94 -3.85 2.10
N CYS A 71 14.78 -4.87 2.30
CA CYS A 71 16.12 -4.91 1.70
C CYS A 71 15.99 -5.04 0.17
N THR A 72 16.23 -3.95 -0.56
CA THR A 72 16.09 -3.89 -2.03
C THR A 72 16.93 -4.94 -2.77
N GLY A 73 18.01 -5.43 -2.15
CA GLY A 73 18.80 -6.56 -2.65
C GLY A 73 18.04 -7.88 -2.70
N ASN A 74 17.19 -8.16 -1.70
CA ASN A 74 16.43 -9.42 -1.60
C ASN A 74 15.25 -9.45 -2.59
N LEU A 75 14.69 -8.28 -2.90
CA LEU A 75 13.55 -8.14 -3.81
C LEU A 75 13.88 -8.49 -5.27
N LYS A 76 15.17 -8.51 -5.64
CA LYS A 76 15.65 -8.87 -6.99
C LYS A 76 15.93 -10.37 -7.14
N VAL A 77 16.14 -11.08 -6.03
CA VAL A 77 16.70 -12.44 -6.02
C VAL A 77 15.63 -13.48 -5.65
N GLU A 78 14.60 -13.09 -4.90
CA GLU A 78 13.63 -14.05 -4.39
C GLU A 78 12.50 -14.34 -5.39
N THR A 79 12.31 -15.63 -5.69
CA THR A 79 11.04 -16.14 -6.20
C THR A 79 10.02 -15.98 -5.09
N TRP A 80 9.32 -14.83 -5.06
CA TRP A 80 8.28 -14.56 -4.06
C TRP A 80 7.32 -15.74 -4.01
N ILE A 81 7.11 -16.30 -2.82
CA ILE A 81 6.15 -17.38 -2.60
C ILE A 81 4.76 -16.79 -2.82
N ARG A 82 4.26 -16.89 -4.06
CA ARG A 82 2.90 -16.46 -4.43
C ARG A 82 1.84 -17.41 -3.88
N ASN A 83 2.23 -18.65 -3.61
CA ASN A 83 1.38 -19.67 -3.02
C ASN A 83 2.15 -20.33 -1.86
N PRO A 84 1.88 -19.94 -0.60
CA PRO A 84 2.52 -20.54 0.56
C PRO A 84 2.10 -22.01 0.79
N PHE A 85 1.06 -22.48 0.09
CA PHE A 85 0.54 -23.83 0.17
C PHE A 85 0.61 -24.54 -1.20
N PRO A 86 1.79 -25.02 -1.61
CA PRO A 86 1.97 -25.68 -2.91
C PRO A 86 1.33 -27.08 -2.99
N ALA A 87 0.54 -27.48 -2.00
CA ALA A 87 -0.10 -28.80 -1.94
C ALA A 87 -0.92 -29.09 -3.21
N ASN A 88 -0.64 -30.17 -3.94
CA ASN A 88 -1.49 -30.52 -5.06
C ASN A 88 -2.83 -31.05 -4.54
N ILE A 89 -3.89 -30.23 -4.64
CA ILE A 89 -5.25 -30.59 -4.21
C ILE A 89 -5.71 -31.87 -4.91
N ASP A 90 -5.27 -32.11 -6.15
CA ASP A 90 -5.61 -33.30 -6.93
C ASP A 90 -4.96 -34.58 -6.39
N CYS A 91 -3.95 -34.46 -5.52
CA CYS A 91 -3.32 -35.60 -4.85
C CYS A 91 -3.95 -35.92 -3.49
N ILE A 92 -4.90 -35.11 -3.02
CA ILE A 92 -5.62 -35.30 -1.75
C ILE A 92 -6.95 -36.00 -2.05
N SER A 93 -7.28 -37.03 -1.28
CA SER A 93 -8.54 -37.76 -1.40
C SER A 93 -9.73 -36.81 -1.21
N ASP A 94 -10.82 -37.00 -1.97
CA ASP A 94 -12.06 -36.25 -1.79
C ASP A 94 -12.74 -36.53 -0.44
N GLU A 95 -12.34 -37.60 0.23
CA GLU A 95 -12.84 -38.00 1.56
C GLU A 95 -12.08 -37.28 2.70
N ASP A 96 -10.95 -36.63 2.40
CA ASP A 96 -10.14 -35.93 3.38
C ASP A 96 -10.62 -34.48 3.52
N PHE A 97 -11.19 -34.16 4.68
CA PHE A 97 -11.72 -32.83 5.01
C PHE A 97 -10.65 -31.72 4.95
N ALA A 98 -9.36 -32.05 5.05
CA ALA A 98 -8.29 -31.07 4.88
C ALA A 98 -8.24 -30.47 3.46
N LYS A 99 -8.87 -31.14 2.47
CA LYS A 99 -8.93 -30.67 1.08
C LYS A 99 -9.71 -29.35 0.95
N ASP A 100 -10.84 -29.23 1.65
CA ASP A 100 -11.66 -28.01 1.66
C ASP A 100 -10.91 -26.84 2.31
N GLU A 101 -10.26 -27.08 3.46
CA GLU A 101 -9.46 -26.06 4.15
C GLU A 101 -8.31 -25.54 3.26
N LEU A 102 -7.66 -26.43 2.49
CA LEU A 102 -6.59 -26.04 1.57
C LEU A 102 -7.09 -25.30 0.33
N ILE A 103 -8.32 -25.54 -0.11
CA ILE A 103 -8.98 -24.77 -1.17
C ILE A 103 -9.23 -23.35 -0.67
N ASP A 104 -9.79 -23.19 0.52
CA ASP A 104 -10.10 -21.88 1.11
C ASP A 104 -8.84 -21.04 1.34
N LEU A 105 -7.72 -21.68 1.73
CA LEU A 105 -6.43 -21.01 1.93
C LEU A 105 -5.75 -20.55 0.63
N ARG A 106 -6.26 -20.92 -0.55
CA ARG A 106 -5.73 -20.50 -1.86
C ARG A 106 -6.48 -19.32 -2.50
N THR A 107 -7.68 -19.01 -2.02
CA THR A 107 -8.52 -17.91 -2.51
C THR A 107 -8.23 -16.59 -1.82
#